data_AF-A0A955NUS0-F1
#
_entry.id   AF-A0A955NUS0-F1
#
_cell.length_a   1.000
_cell.length_b   1.000
_cell.length_c   1.000
_cell.angle_alpha   90.00
_cell.angle_beta   90.00
_cell.angle_gamma   90.00
#
_symmetry.space_group_name_H-M   'P 1'
#
loop_
_entity.id
_entity.type
_entity.pdbx_description
1 polymer ?
#
loop_
_entity_poly.entity_id
_entity_poly.type
_entity_poly.pdbx_seq_one_letter_code
_entity_poly.pdbx_strand_id
1 'polypeptide(L)'
;MEELYQQRLQRYVTAMNNGKPDKIPIRPFVAEFAGKYAGFNCQEVTHDYPKGLEAIIRCCTDFDWDATVVNMVYVWTGLTQAIGLKYYGVPGIDVDPDFGFQYLEPPEDRPNMLAEEYDLLIDNPTDFLSNTWLPRVAEDVRAPGEPNTFRNNLSFLKGGMAMLNYFNALGAQGERMKNECG
;
A
#
# COMPACT_ATOMS: atom_id res chain seq x y z
N MET A 1 -21.94 6.36 -17.68
CA MET A 1 -20.63 6.06 -17.07
C MET A 1 -19.58 5.74 -18.12
N GLU A 2 -19.78 4.77 -19.02
CA GLU A 2 -18.79 4.43 -20.06
C GLU A 2 -18.29 5.63 -20.87
N GLU A 3 -19.17 6.54 -21.31
CA GLU A 3 -18.74 7.74 -22.05
C GLU A 3 -17.85 8.66 -21.20
N LEU A 4 -18.20 8.87 -19.92
CA LEU A 4 -17.42 9.68 -18.99
C LEU A 4 -16.04 9.04 -18.72
N TYR A 5 -16.01 7.73 -18.53
CA TYR A 5 -14.77 6.96 -18.41
C TYR A 5 -13.88 7.17 -19.63
N GLN A 6 -14.41 6.99 -20.85
CA GLN A 6 -13.63 7.16 -22.07
C GLN A 6 -13.11 8.60 -22.24
N GLN A 7 -13.91 9.61 -21.88
CA GLN A 7 -13.48 11.01 -21.90
C GLN A 7 -12.31 11.26 -20.93
N ARG A 8 -12.43 10.78 -19.67
CA ARG A 8 -11.38 10.91 -18.65
C ARG A 8 -10.13 10.12 -19.00
N LEU A 9 -10.28 8.90 -19.50
CA LEU A 9 -9.20 8.05 -19.98
C LEU A 9 -8.45 8.73 -21.12
N GLN A 10 -9.17 9.21 -22.14
CA GLN A 10 -8.58 9.92 -23.27
C GLN A 10 -7.80 11.15 -22.80
N ARG A 11 -8.38 11.95 -21.90
CA ARG A 11 -7.73 13.14 -21.32
C ARG A 11 -6.45 12.78 -20.59
N TYR A 12 -6.51 11.81 -19.68
CA TYR A 12 -5.38 11.38 -18.88
C TYR A 12 -4.25 10.78 -19.73
N VAL A 13 -4.59 9.88 -20.67
CA VAL A 13 -3.61 9.23 -21.56
C VAL A 13 -3.02 10.22 -22.57
N THR A 14 -3.79 11.20 -23.04
CA THR A 14 -3.25 12.27 -23.91
C THR A 14 -2.18 13.07 -23.19
N ALA A 15 -2.42 13.45 -21.93
CA ALA A 15 -1.44 14.18 -21.12
C ALA A 15 -0.19 13.32 -20.84
N MET A 16 -0.35 12.04 -20.49
CA MET A 16 0.76 11.10 -20.28
C MET A 16 1.66 10.92 -21.51
N ASN A 17 1.09 11.09 -22.71
CA ASN A 17 1.82 11.01 -23.98
C ASN A 17 2.35 12.38 -24.47
N ASN A 18 2.42 13.39 -23.60
CA ASN A 18 2.85 14.76 -23.93
C ASN A 18 2.00 15.44 -25.03
N GLY A 19 0.74 15.01 -25.21
CA GLY A 19 -0.23 15.66 -26.08
C GLY A 19 -0.95 16.83 -25.41
N LYS A 20 -1.84 17.50 -26.15
CA LYS A 20 -2.72 18.54 -25.63
C LYS A 20 -4.12 17.96 -25.34
N PRO A 21 -4.45 17.66 -24.08
CA PRO A 21 -5.80 17.21 -23.72
C PRO A 21 -6.84 18.33 -23.85
N ASP A 22 -8.12 17.97 -23.76
CA ASP A 22 -9.26 18.89 -23.79
C ASP A 22 -9.28 19.84 -22.56
N LYS A 23 -8.85 19.34 -21.39
CA LYS A 23 -8.55 20.12 -20.18
C LYS A 23 -7.43 19.46 -19.35
N ILE A 24 -6.89 20.16 -18.35
CA ILE A 24 -5.86 19.63 -17.45
C ILE A 24 -6.45 18.47 -16.63
N PRO A 25 -5.89 17.25 -16.69
CA PRO A 25 -6.39 16.14 -15.87
C PRO A 25 -6.02 16.27 -14.39
N ILE A 26 -6.89 15.78 -13.52
CA ILE A 26 -6.72 15.72 -12.07
C ILE A 26 -6.54 14.26 -11.65
N ARG A 27 -5.38 13.95 -11.07
CA ARG A 27 -5.09 12.65 -10.43
C ARG A 27 -4.51 12.87 -9.02
N PRO A 28 -5.35 12.83 -7.98
CA PRO A 28 -4.89 13.10 -6.63
C PRO A 28 -4.34 11.86 -5.93
N PHE A 29 -3.50 12.10 -4.94
CA PHE A 29 -2.93 11.11 -4.04
C PHE A 29 -3.36 11.43 -2.61
N VAL A 30 -4.49 10.85 -2.19
CA VAL A 30 -5.24 11.30 -1.00
C VAL A 30 -5.50 10.21 0.05
N ALA A 31 -4.70 9.15 0.06
CA ALA A 31 -4.49 8.21 1.18
C ALA A 31 -5.59 8.18 2.27
N GLU A 32 -5.26 8.52 3.52
CA GLU A 32 -6.16 8.54 4.67
C GLU A 32 -7.23 9.65 4.58
N PHE A 33 -7.01 10.68 3.75
CA PHE A 33 -8.04 11.70 3.50
C PHE A 33 -9.30 11.05 2.91
N ALA A 34 -9.17 10.07 2.02
CA ALA A 34 -10.33 9.37 1.46
C ALA A 34 -11.17 8.74 2.58
N GLY A 35 -10.52 8.04 3.52
CA GLY A 35 -11.17 7.46 4.70
C GLY A 35 -11.90 8.51 5.52
N LYS A 36 -11.21 9.59 5.89
CA LYS A 36 -11.79 10.70 6.66
C LYS A 36 -12.98 11.35 5.95
N TYR A 37 -12.87 11.58 4.65
CA TYR A 37 -13.96 12.12 3.82
C TYR A 37 -15.18 11.19 3.81
N ALA A 38 -14.94 9.88 3.78
CA ALA A 38 -15.99 8.88 3.83
C ALA A 38 -16.57 8.61 5.22
N GLY A 39 -16.02 9.23 6.28
CA GLY A 39 -16.47 9.08 7.66
C GLY A 39 -15.80 7.94 8.42
N PHE A 40 -14.71 7.38 7.90
CA PHE A 40 -13.86 6.40 8.58
C PHE A 40 -12.62 7.07 9.17
N ASN A 41 -12.07 6.51 10.24
CA ASN A 41 -10.74 6.93 10.71
C ASN A 41 -9.59 6.13 10.07
N CYS A 42 -8.35 6.52 10.37
CA CYS A 42 -7.15 5.90 9.80
C CYS A 42 -7.04 4.43 10.19
N GLN A 43 -7.35 4.07 11.44
CA GLN A 43 -7.39 2.67 11.89
C GLN A 43 -8.38 1.84 11.05
N GLU A 44 -9.61 2.31 10.85
CA GLU A 44 -10.61 1.55 10.13
C GLU A 44 -10.18 1.22 8.69
N VAL A 45 -9.71 2.21 7.93
CA VAL A 45 -9.27 1.98 6.55
C VAL A 45 -7.94 1.22 6.45
N THR A 46 -7.12 1.26 7.52
CA THR A 46 -5.85 0.52 7.58
C THR A 46 -6.06 -0.95 7.96
N HIS A 47 -7.02 -1.27 8.81
CA HIS A 47 -7.26 -2.64 9.26
C HIS A 47 -8.22 -3.39 8.33
N ASP A 48 -9.20 -2.67 7.75
CA ASP A 48 -10.26 -3.19 6.90
C ASP A 48 -10.19 -2.53 5.52
N TYR A 49 -9.33 -3.07 4.65
CA TYR A 49 -9.11 -2.47 3.32
C TYR A 49 -10.39 -2.30 2.48
N PRO A 50 -11.45 -3.16 2.57
CA PRO A 50 -12.75 -2.87 1.97
C PRO A 50 -13.31 -1.47 2.29
N LYS A 51 -13.15 -0.96 3.52
CA LYS A 51 -13.56 0.41 3.88
C LYS A 51 -12.75 1.45 3.12
N GLY A 52 -11.45 1.21 2.92
CA GLY A 52 -10.59 2.04 2.08
C GLY A 52 -11.05 2.06 0.62
N LEU A 53 -11.42 0.90 0.06
CA LEU A 53 -11.95 0.80 -1.30
C LEU A 53 -13.27 1.58 -1.45
N GLU A 54 -14.17 1.47 -0.46
CA GLU A 54 -15.44 2.20 -0.47
C GLU A 54 -15.23 3.72 -0.34
N ALA A 55 -14.29 4.12 0.49
CA ALA A 55 -13.91 5.52 0.64
C ALA A 55 -13.42 6.14 -0.68
N ILE A 56 -12.69 5.37 -1.50
CA ILE A 56 -12.27 5.78 -2.84
C ILE A 56 -13.47 5.92 -3.78
N ILE A 57 -14.44 5.00 -3.79
CA ILE A 57 -15.66 5.12 -4.61
C ILE A 57 -16.39 6.42 -4.28
N ARG A 58 -16.56 6.71 -2.98
CA ARG A 58 -17.23 7.93 -2.54
C ARG A 58 -16.50 9.18 -3.03
N CYS A 59 -15.17 9.20 -2.92
CA CYS A 59 -14.39 10.32 -3.43
C CYS A 59 -14.47 10.46 -4.96
N CYS A 60 -14.34 9.36 -5.71
CA CYS A 60 -14.45 9.38 -7.17
C CYS A 60 -15.84 9.82 -7.67
N THR A 61 -16.87 9.59 -6.86
CA THR A 61 -18.25 10.01 -7.17
C THR A 61 -18.46 11.49 -6.86
N ASP A 62 -17.93 11.96 -5.73
CA ASP A 62 -18.15 13.33 -5.25
C ASP A 62 -17.20 14.36 -5.87
N PHE A 63 -16.02 13.93 -6.35
CA PHE A 63 -15.01 14.79 -6.96
C PHE A 63 -14.83 14.49 -8.45
N ASP A 64 -14.59 15.53 -9.26
CA ASP A 64 -14.31 15.39 -10.70
C ASP A 64 -12.85 14.97 -10.96
N TRP A 65 -12.46 13.79 -10.47
CA TRP A 65 -11.14 13.21 -10.73
C TRP A 65 -11.13 12.46 -12.06
N ASP A 66 -10.03 12.60 -12.80
CA ASP A 66 -9.84 11.91 -14.09
C ASP A 66 -9.19 10.55 -13.94
N ALA A 67 -8.39 10.37 -12.88
CA ALA A 67 -7.76 9.12 -12.52
C ALA A 67 -7.44 9.10 -11.03
N THR A 68 -7.37 7.93 -10.43
CA THR A 68 -6.80 7.73 -9.09
C THR A 68 -6.33 6.29 -8.95
N VAL A 69 -5.68 5.97 -7.82
CA VAL A 69 -5.32 4.59 -7.49
C VAL A 69 -6.51 3.88 -6.84
N VAL A 70 -6.54 2.55 -6.94
CA VAL A 70 -7.61 1.69 -6.39
C VAL A 70 -7.75 1.86 -4.87
N ASN A 71 -6.61 1.97 -4.19
CA ASN A 71 -6.50 2.34 -2.79
C ASN A 71 -5.07 2.87 -2.55
N MET A 72 -4.92 3.86 -1.67
CA MET A 72 -3.62 4.44 -1.31
C MET A 72 -3.21 4.15 0.14
N VAL A 73 -4.11 3.60 0.96
CA VAL A 73 -3.76 3.12 2.29
C VAL A 73 -2.96 1.82 2.14
N TYR A 74 -1.63 1.97 2.05
CA TYR A 74 -0.70 0.90 1.67
C TYR A 74 -0.37 -0.04 2.83
N VAL A 75 -0.47 0.43 4.08
CA VAL A 75 -0.03 -0.29 5.28
C VAL A 75 -1.15 -1.14 5.85
N TRP A 76 -1.83 -1.92 5.00
CA TRP A 76 -2.91 -2.77 5.48
C TRP A 76 -2.40 -3.72 6.57
N THR A 77 -3.05 -3.69 7.74
CA THR A 77 -2.61 -4.41 8.95
C THR A 77 -2.42 -5.91 8.69
N GLY A 78 -3.29 -6.49 7.85
CA GLY A 78 -3.21 -7.90 7.49
C GLY A 78 -1.91 -8.27 6.78
N LEU A 79 -1.25 -7.35 6.08
CA LEU A 79 0.06 -7.58 5.47
C LEU A 79 1.21 -7.31 6.44
N THR A 80 1.18 -6.16 7.13
CA THR A 80 2.28 -5.75 8.00
C THR A 80 2.45 -6.66 9.21
N GLN A 81 1.35 -7.08 9.84
CA GLN A 81 1.41 -8.02 10.95
C GLN A 81 1.60 -9.47 10.52
N ALA A 82 1.16 -9.86 9.31
CA ALA A 82 1.31 -11.24 8.86
C ALA A 82 2.77 -11.68 8.76
N ILE A 83 3.64 -10.79 8.27
CA ILE A 83 5.07 -11.04 8.20
C ILE A 83 5.84 -10.50 9.43
N GLY A 84 5.17 -9.74 10.30
CA GLY A 84 5.73 -9.21 11.54
C GLY A 84 6.68 -8.03 11.33
N LEU A 85 6.38 -7.12 10.39
CA LEU A 85 7.18 -5.92 10.16
C LEU A 85 7.15 -5.01 11.39
N LYS A 86 8.33 -4.50 11.78
CA LYS A 86 8.51 -3.65 12.97
C LYS A 86 8.88 -2.20 12.66
N TYR A 87 8.88 -1.80 11.39
CA TYR A 87 9.19 -0.44 10.95
C TYR A 87 7.96 0.37 10.50
N TYR A 88 6.76 -0.20 10.63
CA TYR A 88 5.51 0.51 10.42
C TYR A 88 4.81 0.69 11.75
N GLY A 89 4.48 1.94 12.09
CA GLY A 89 3.57 2.24 13.18
C GLY A 89 2.14 2.15 12.68
N VAL A 90 1.42 1.10 13.08
CA VAL A 90 0.06 0.81 12.62
C VAL A 90 -0.95 1.62 13.45
N PRO A 91 -1.87 2.38 12.82
CA PRO A 91 -2.91 3.14 13.52
C PRO A 91 -3.77 2.25 14.43
N GLY A 92 -3.94 2.66 15.68
CA GLY A 92 -4.66 1.93 16.72
C GLY A 92 -3.91 0.72 17.31
N ILE A 93 -2.66 0.47 16.90
CA ILE A 93 -1.76 -0.52 17.53
C ILE A 93 -0.53 0.19 18.09
N ASP A 94 0.22 0.87 17.21
CA ASP A 94 1.49 1.52 17.56
C ASP A 94 1.37 3.04 17.62
N VAL A 95 0.42 3.61 16.86
CA VAL A 95 0.11 5.05 16.82
C VAL A 95 -1.37 5.29 17.06
N ASP A 96 -1.76 6.54 17.32
CA ASP A 96 -3.16 6.90 17.54
C ASP A 96 -4.07 6.46 16.37
N PRO A 97 -5.29 5.97 16.63
CA PRO A 97 -6.25 5.56 15.60
C PRO A 97 -6.55 6.58 14.50
N ASP A 98 -6.42 7.88 14.79
CA ASP A 98 -6.73 8.95 13.86
C ASP A 98 -5.50 9.46 13.08
N PHE A 99 -4.30 8.99 13.38
CA PHE A 99 -3.10 9.29 12.60
C PHE A 99 -2.85 8.23 11.53
N GLY A 100 -2.39 8.66 10.35
CA GLY A 100 -1.90 7.76 9.31
C GLY A 100 -0.67 6.98 9.78
N PHE A 101 -0.35 5.89 9.08
CA PHE A 101 0.78 5.06 9.46
C PHE A 101 2.07 5.88 9.53
N GLN A 102 2.98 5.49 10.42
CA GLN A 102 4.29 6.12 10.56
C GLN A 102 5.40 5.16 10.17
N TYR A 103 6.52 5.71 9.68
CA TYR A 103 7.77 4.95 9.61
C TYR A 103 8.42 4.99 10.99
N LEU A 104 8.74 3.83 11.54
CA LEU A 104 9.50 3.72 12.79
C LEU A 104 10.97 3.58 12.43
N GLU A 105 11.71 4.67 12.62
CA GLU A 105 13.15 4.68 12.36
C GLU A 105 13.87 3.68 13.28
N PRO A 106 14.77 2.84 12.73
CA PRO A 106 15.59 1.99 13.56
C PRO A 106 16.55 2.84 14.41
N PRO A 107 16.93 2.37 15.61
CA PRO A 107 18.00 3.01 16.39
C PRO A 107 19.30 3.15 15.57
N GLU A 108 20.05 4.23 15.80
CA GLU A 108 21.32 4.50 15.11
C GLU A 108 22.35 3.37 15.26
N ASP A 109 22.34 2.65 16.39
CA ASP A 109 23.24 1.52 16.66
C ASP A 109 22.82 0.21 15.98
N ARG A 110 21.60 0.16 15.44
CA ARG A 110 21.00 -1.04 14.82
C ARG A 110 20.18 -0.66 13.57
N PRO A 111 20.81 -0.04 12.55
CA PRO A 111 20.10 0.32 11.34
C PRO A 111 19.66 -0.94 10.57
N ASN A 112 18.57 -0.81 9.82
CA ASN A 112 18.05 -1.92 9.00
C ASN A 112 19.01 -2.27 7.84
N MET A 113 19.80 -1.29 7.38
CA MET A 113 20.85 -1.42 6.37
C MET A 113 22.05 -0.56 6.78
N LEU A 114 23.26 -1.11 6.66
CA LEU A 114 24.52 -0.42 6.93
C LEU A 114 24.99 0.36 5.70
N ALA A 115 25.82 1.37 5.91
CA ALA A 115 26.37 2.17 4.81
C ALA A 115 27.29 1.34 3.89
N GLU A 116 27.90 0.29 4.42
CA GLU A 116 28.81 -0.60 3.69
C GLU A 116 28.05 -1.63 2.83
N GLU A 117 26.71 -1.71 2.95
CA GLU A 117 25.89 -2.71 2.27
C GLU A 117 25.30 -2.23 0.94
N TYR A 118 25.60 -0.99 0.52
CA TYR A 118 25.10 -0.47 -0.76
C TYR A 118 25.54 -1.31 -1.95
N ASP A 119 26.79 -1.79 -1.97
CA ASP A 119 27.28 -2.65 -3.05
C ASP A 119 26.49 -3.97 -3.12
N LEU A 120 26.14 -4.56 -1.97
CA LEU A 120 25.30 -5.77 -1.91
C LEU A 120 23.89 -5.53 -2.46
N LEU A 121 23.28 -4.39 -2.09
CA LEU A 121 21.97 -4.00 -2.61
C LEU A 121 21.99 -3.75 -4.12
N ILE A 122 23.05 -3.11 -4.64
CA ILE A 122 23.22 -2.79 -6.06
C ILE A 122 23.44 -4.06 -6.88
N ASP A 123 24.33 -4.94 -6.42
CA ASP A 123 24.70 -6.17 -7.14
C ASP A 123 23.52 -7.13 -7.27
N ASN A 124 22.74 -7.33 -6.19
CA ASN A 124 21.55 -8.16 -6.22
C ASN A 124 20.50 -7.71 -5.19
N PRO A 125 19.57 -6.81 -5.57
CA PRO A 125 18.61 -6.24 -4.64
C PRO A 125 17.63 -7.28 -4.09
N THR A 126 17.24 -8.29 -4.88
CA THR A 126 16.31 -9.33 -4.42
C THR A 126 16.95 -10.22 -3.36
N ASP A 127 18.20 -10.61 -3.57
CA ASP A 127 18.96 -11.40 -2.59
C ASP A 127 19.18 -10.60 -1.30
N PHE A 128 19.70 -9.37 -1.41
CA PHE A 128 19.92 -8.50 -0.26
C PHE A 128 18.63 -8.27 0.55
N LEU A 129 17.55 -7.89 -0.12
CA LEU A 129 16.27 -7.60 0.53
C LEU A 129 15.71 -8.83 1.24
N SER A 130 15.82 -10.02 0.63
CA SER A 130 15.21 -11.25 1.15
C SER A 130 16.05 -11.89 2.26
N ASN A 131 17.38 -11.88 2.10
CA ASN A 131 18.29 -12.67 2.91
C ASN A 131 19.03 -11.85 3.97
N THR A 132 19.17 -10.53 3.78
CA THR A 132 19.88 -9.63 4.72
C THR A 132 18.93 -8.66 5.39
N TRP A 133 18.14 -7.91 4.62
CA TRP A 133 17.29 -6.85 5.16
C TRP A 133 16.01 -7.37 5.81
N LEU A 134 15.26 -8.26 5.15
CA LEU A 134 13.98 -8.76 5.67
C LEU A 134 14.08 -9.39 7.07
N PRO A 135 15.06 -10.26 7.38
CA PRO A 135 15.23 -10.79 8.73
C PRO A 135 15.52 -9.71 9.79
N ARG A 136 16.08 -8.55 9.38
CA ARG A 136 16.34 -7.44 10.30
C ARG A 136 15.10 -6.62 10.60
N VAL A 137 14.12 -6.59 9.69
CA VAL A 137 12.93 -5.72 9.79
C VAL A 137 11.63 -6.46 10.09
N ALA A 138 11.67 -7.79 10.14
CA ALA A 138 10.54 -8.66 10.45
C ALA A 138 10.85 -9.53 11.67
N GLU A 139 10.00 -9.50 12.69
CA GLU A 139 10.21 -10.19 13.97
C GLU A 139 10.33 -11.71 13.82
N ASP A 140 9.48 -12.30 12.99
CA ASP A 140 9.38 -13.77 12.89
C ASP A 140 10.37 -14.36 11.88
N VAL A 141 10.86 -13.57 10.91
CA VAL A 141 11.72 -14.05 9.81
C VAL A 141 13.14 -14.33 10.31
N ARG A 142 13.67 -15.51 9.95
CA ARG A 142 15.03 -15.94 10.33
C ARG A 142 16.03 -15.73 9.20
N ALA A 143 17.26 -15.36 9.56
CA ALA A 143 18.32 -15.16 8.57
C ALA A 143 18.84 -16.50 8.02
N PRO A 144 19.43 -16.52 6.81
CA PRO A 144 20.05 -17.73 6.27
C PRO A 144 21.09 -18.31 7.24
N GLY A 145 21.01 -19.62 7.48
CA GLY A 145 21.90 -20.34 8.40
C GLY A 145 21.40 -20.40 9.85
N GLU A 146 20.39 -19.62 10.23
CA GLU A 146 19.74 -19.75 11.53
C GLU A 146 18.77 -20.95 11.59
N PRO A 147 18.55 -21.55 12.78
CA PRO A 147 17.52 -22.56 12.95
C PRO A 147 16.13 -22.01 12.60
N ASN A 148 15.40 -22.74 11.77
CA ASN A 148 14.04 -22.36 11.40
C ASN A 148 13.09 -22.48 12.61
N THR A 149 12.04 -21.65 12.62
CA THR A 149 10.99 -21.68 13.66
C THR A 149 9.61 -21.85 13.04
N PHE A 150 8.65 -22.32 13.83
CA PHE A 150 7.25 -22.37 13.38
C PHE A 150 6.73 -20.97 12.99
N ARG A 151 7.12 -19.94 13.74
CA ARG A 151 6.74 -18.54 13.48
C ARG A 151 7.28 -18.04 12.14
N ASN A 152 8.52 -18.34 11.79
CA ASN A 152 9.10 -18.02 10.48
C ASN A 152 8.31 -18.65 9.33
N ASN A 153 8.02 -19.96 9.40
CA ASN A 153 7.24 -20.62 8.35
C ASN A 153 5.83 -20.06 8.24
N LEU A 154 5.21 -19.75 9.37
CA LEU A 154 3.86 -19.21 9.42
C LEU A 154 3.78 -17.77 8.91
N SER A 155 4.83 -16.96 9.08
CA SER A 155 4.86 -15.57 8.63
C SER A 155 4.79 -15.47 7.11
N PHE A 156 5.56 -16.31 6.39
CA PHE A 156 5.49 -16.40 4.93
C PHE A 156 4.13 -16.92 4.44
N LEU A 157 3.56 -17.95 5.09
CA LEU A 157 2.25 -18.47 4.74
C LEU A 157 1.16 -17.41 4.89
N LYS A 158 1.09 -16.76 6.06
CA LYS A 158 0.13 -15.68 6.32
C LYS A 158 0.34 -14.50 5.38
N GLY A 159 1.59 -14.09 5.17
CA GLY A 159 1.93 -12.96 4.29
C GLY A 159 1.50 -13.21 2.85
N GLY A 160 1.76 -14.42 2.32
CA GLY A 160 1.30 -14.82 0.99
C GLY A 160 -0.23 -14.83 0.87
N MET A 161 -0.94 -15.41 1.85
CA MET A 161 -2.41 -15.41 1.86
C MET A 161 -2.98 -13.98 1.96
N ALA A 162 -2.39 -13.13 2.78
CA ALA A 162 -2.77 -11.73 2.93
C ALA A 162 -2.60 -10.97 1.60
N MET A 163 -1.44 -11.07 0.96
CA MET A 163 -1.21 -10.46 -0.35
C MET A 163 -2.26 -10.93 -1.36
N LEU A 164 -2.48 -12.24 -1.48
CA LEU A 164 -3.48 -12.77 -2.42
C LEU A 164 -4.88 -12.22 -2.13
N ASN A 165 -5.29 -12.16 -0.86
CA ASN A 165 -6.59 -11.60 -0.48
C ASN A 165 -6.75 -10.13 -0.92
N TYR A 166 -5.74 -9.30 -0.62
CA TYR A 166 -5.77 -7.88 -0.97
C TYR A 166 -5.72 -7.65 -2.48
N PHE A 167 -4.76 -8.24 -3.19
CA PHE A 167 -4.56 -8.01 -4.62
C PHE A 167 -5.71 -8.57 -5.47
N ASN A 168 -6.33 -9.68 -5.07
CA ASN A 168 -7.51 -10.21 -5.77
C ASN A 168 -8.72 -9.28 -5.69
N ALA A 169 -8.83 -8.44 -4.65
CA ALA A 169 -9.92 -7.46 -4.53
C ALA A 169 -9.74 -6.26 -5.48
N LEU A 170 -8.52 -5.93 -5.88
CA LEU A 170 -8.25 -4.71 -6.65
C LEU A 170 -8.84 -4.75 -8.06
N GLY A 171 -8.93 -5.92 -8.69
CA GLY A 171 -9.53 -6.06 -10.02
C GLY A 171 -11.02 -5.72 -10.01
N ALA A 172 -11.77 -6.31 -9.06
CA ALA A 172 -13.20 -6.02 -8.89
C ALA A 172 -13.43 -4.54 -8.55
N GLN A 173 -12.57 -3.96 -7.72
CA GLN A 173 -12.65 -2.52 -7.40
C GLN A 173 -12.38 -1.64 -8.63
N GLY A 174 -11.41 -1.99 -9.48
CA GLY A 174 -11.17 -1.27 -10.73
C GLY A 174 -12.40 -1.24 -11.64
N GLU A 175 -13.10 -2.37 -11.75
CA GLU A 175 -14.37 -2.45 -12.46
C GLU A 175 -15.46 -1.59 -11.81
N ARG A 176 -15.55 -1.57 -10.47
CA ARG A 176 -16.48 -0.67 -9.77
C ARG A 176 -16.18 0.78 -10.06
N MET A 177 -14.93 1.21 -9.96
CA MET A 177 -14.53 2.60 -10.26
C MET A 177 -14.92 3.01 -11.69
N LYS A 178 -14.65 2.16 -12.67
CA LYS A 178 -15.06 2.40 -14.07
C LYS A 178 -16.58 2.49 -14.22
N ASN A 179 -17.30 1.52 -13.66
CA ASN A 179 -18.74 1.37 -13.92
C ASN A 179 -19.61 2.31 -13.07
N GLU A 180 -19.16 2.68 -11.86
CA GLU A 180 -19.88 3.51 -10.89
C GLU A 180 -19.43 4.98 -10.97
N CYS A 181 -18.14 5.26 -11.22
CA CYS A 181 -17.58 6.62 -11.13
C CYS A 181 -17.21 7.23 -12.49
N GLY A 182 -17.04 6.42 -13.54
CA GLY A 182 -16.66 6.89 -14.87
C GLY A 182 -15.16 6.97 -14.95
#